data_AF-A0A0B6XW00-F1
#
_entry.id   AF-A0A0B6XW00-F1
#
_cell.length_a   1.000
_cell.length_b   1.000
_cell.length_c   1.000
_cell.angle_alpha   90.00
_cell.angle_beta   90.00
_cell.angle_gamma   90.00
#
_symmetry.space_group_name_H-M   'P 1'
#
loop_
_entity.id
_entity.type
_entity.pdbx_description
1 polymer ?
#
loop_
_entity_poly.entity_id
_entity_poly.type
_entity_poly.pdbx_seq_one_letter_code
_entity_poly.pdbx_strand_id
1 'polypeptide(L)' 'KQTQYIVVLNANNLDMFAMLSLNYSTEQTDLCVVMKEPVMDDFKHSPEKPNLPLYSLQTHVEDFVNVCCCHVWSSMIL' A
#
# COMPACT_ATOMS: atom_id res chain seq x y z
N LYS A 1 -14.48 -20.89 2.46
CA LYS A 1 -13.76 -19.96 1.57
C LYS A 1 -12.73 -19.23 2.42
N GLN A 2 -11.46 -19.18 2.02
CA GLN A 2 -10.33 -18.75 2.84
C GLN A 2 -9.91 -17.32 2.46
N THR A 3 -9.55 -16.48 3.43
CA THR A 3 -8.99 -15.14 3.15
C THR A 3 -7.57 -15.30 2.60
N GLN A 4 -7.26 -14.59 1.52
CA GLN A 4 -5.90 -14.50 0.97
C GLN A 4 -5.27 -13.15 1.36
N TYR A 5 -3.95 -13.17 1.53
CA TYR A 5 -3.18 -11.99 1.91
C TYR A 5 -2.01 -11.82 0.93
N ILE A 6 -1.84 -10.60 0.42
CA ILE A 6 -0.67 -10.19 -0.34
C ILE A 6 0.06 -9.14 0.50
N VAL A 7 1.34 -9.37 0.75
CA VAL A 7 2.20 -8.45 1.51
C VAL A 7 3.29 -7.92 0.59
N VAL A 8 3.40 -6.60 0.53
CA VAL A 8 4.42 -5.92 -0.27
C VAL A 8 5.31 -5.09 0.64
N LEU A 9 6.53 -5.59 0.82
CA LEU A 9 7.56 -4.96 1.61
C LEU A 9 8.08 -3.71 0.90
N ASN A 10 8.33 -2.63 1.65
CA ASN A 10 9.00 -1.46 1.11
C ASN A 10 10.52 -1.64 1.24
N ALA A 11 11.22 -1.78 0.11
CA ALA A 11 12.68 -1.93 0.10
C ALA A 11 13.43 -0.73 0.70
N ASN A 12 12.81 0.45 0.67
CA ASN A 12 13.39 1.69 1.22
C ASN A 12 13.06 1.91 2.70
N ASN A 13 12.13 1.13 3.26
CA ASN A 13 11.73 1.24 4.66
C ASN A 13 11.25 -0.12 5.20
N LEU A 14 12.16 -0.84 5.87
CA LEU A 14 11.91 -2.19 6.40
C LEU A 14 10.95 -2.22 7.59
N ASP A 15 10.67 -1.06 8.19
CA ASP A 15 9.71 -0.93 9.30
C ASP A 15 8.27 -0.74 8.80
N MET A 16 8.02 -0.89 7.49
CA MET A 16 6.68 -0.82 6.91
C MET A 16 6.42 -1.84 5.78
N PHE A 17 5.15 -2.20 5.61
CA PHE A 17 4.66 -2.93 4.45
C PHE A 17 3.22 -2.57 4.11
N ALA A 18 2.85 -2.75 2.85
CA ALA A 18 1.46 -2.72 2.41
C ALA A 18 0.89 -4.14 2.44
N MET A 19 -0.35 -4.29 2.89
CA MET A 19 -1.06 -5.57 2.93
C MET A 19 -2.42 -5.43 2.25
N LEU A 20 -2.69 -6.32 1.30
CA LEU A 20 -3.98 -6.50 0.66
C LEU A 20 -4.64 -7.77 1.21
N SER A 21 -5.83 -7.62 1.80
CA SER A 21 -6.65 -8.74 2.28
C SER A 21 -7.79 -8.98 1.31
N LEU A 22 -7.97 -10.22 0.88
CA LEU A 22 -9.00 -10.65 -0.06
C LEU A 22 -9.92 -11.67 0.62
N ASN A 23 -11.13 -11.27 0.97
CA ASN A 23 -12.11 -12.13 1.60
C ASN A 23 -13.16 -12.61 0.60
N TYR A 24 -12.99 -13.83 0.08
CA TYR A 24 -13.92 -14.46 -0.86
C TYR A 24 -15.31 -14.78 -0.29
N SER A 25 -15.46 -14.74 1.03
CA SER A 25 -16.74 -15.01 1.68
C SER A 25 -17.61 -13.75 1.73
N THR A 26 -16.99 -12.59 1.92
CA THR A 26 -17.68 -11.29 2.01
C THR A 26 -17.54 -10.44 0.75
N GLU A 27 -16.76 -10.90 -0.24
CA GLU A 27 -16.38 -10.14 -1.43
C GLU A 27 -15.72 -8.80 -1.10
N GLN A 28 -15.12 -8.69 0.09
CA GLN A 28 -14.39 -7.50 0.52
C GLN A 28 -12.91 -7.61 0.20
N THR A 29 -12.37 -6.47 -0.18
CA THR A 29 -10.94 -6.25 -0.41
C THR A 29 -10.50 -5.05 0.39
N ASP A 30 -9.50 -5.24 1.25
CA ASP A 30 -8.98 -4.20 2.14
C ASP A 30 -7.50 -4.00 1.90
N LEU A 31 -7.10 -2.77 1.55
CA LEU A 31 -5.71 -2.36 1.46
C LEU A 31 -5.35 -1.57 2.72
N CYS A 32 -4.34 -2.02 3.44
CA CYS A 32 -3.83 -1.31 4.60
C CYS A 32 -2.31 -1.22 4.58
N VAL A 33 -1.79 -0.26 5.33
CA VAL A 33 -0.35 -0.06 5.54
C VAL A 33 -0.08 -0.38 6.99
N VAL A 34 0.87 -1.26 7.22
CA VAL A 34 1.34 -1.61 8.56
C VAL A 34 2.71 -0.98 8.76
N MET A 35 2.87 -0.29 9.87
CA MET A 35 4.12 0.32 10.29
C MET A 35 4.47 -0.16 11.70
N LYS A 36 5.75 -0.32 11.97
CA LYS A 36 6.26 -0.70 13.29
C LYS A 36 5.96 0.36 14.35
N GLU A 37 6.04 1.63 13.98
CA GLU A 37 5.72 2.77 14.83
C GLU A 37 4.57 3.56 14.22
N PRO A 38 3.61 4.04 15.02
CA PRO A 38 2.54 4.90 14.53
C PRO A 38 3.14 6.21 13.99
N VAL A 39 2.63 6.67 12.85
CA VAL A 39 2.97 7.99 12.28
C VAL A 39 2.54 9.04 13.30
N MET A 40 3.50 9.65 14.00
CA MET A 40 3.21 10.72 14.96
C MET A 40 2.51 11.90 14.25
N ASP A 41 1.46 12.48 14.84
CA ASP A 41 0.67 13.58 14.25
C ASP A 41 1.50 14.84 13.85
N ASP A 42 2.75 14.94 14.30
CA ASP A 42 3.66 16.06 14.01
C ASP A 42 4.25 16.06 12.60
N PHE A 43 3.88 15.10 11.76
CA PHE A 43 4.32 14.97 10.37
C PHE A 43 3.58 15.93 9.42
N LYS A 44 3.64 17.24 9.69
CA LYS A 44 3.15 18.27 8.74
C LYS A 44 4.01 18.24 7.48
N HIS A 45 3.46 17.69 6.40
CA HIS A 45 4.05 17.81 5.06
C HIS A 45 3.96 19.26 4.62
N SER A 46 5.10 19.91 4.39
CA SER A 46 5.16 21.16 3.64
C SER A 46 6.16 21.01 2.48
N PRO A 47 5.99 21.76 1.37
CA PRO A 47 6.98 21.79 0.29
C PRO A 47 8.39 22.17 0.78
N GLU A 48 8.45 22.94 1.87
CA GLU A 48 9.68 23.44 2.50
C GLU A 48 10.33 22.40 3.43
N LYS A 49 9.55 21.44 3.95
CA LYS A 49 10.00 20.34 4.81
C LYS A 49 9.29 19.05 4.40
N PRO A 50 9.76 18.38 3.33
CA PRO A 50 9.14 17.16 2.86
C PRO A 50 9.30 16.05 3.91
N ASN A 51 8.18 15.42 4.26
CA ASN A 51 8.19 14.20 5.04
C ASN A 51 8.55 13.01 4.14
N LEU A 52 9.84 12.70 4.07
CA LEU A 52 10.38 11.63 3.22
C LEU A 52 9.77 10.25 3.53
N PRO A 53 9.58 9.83 4.79
CA PRO A 53 8.84 8.61 5.10
C PRO A 53 7.42 8.55 4.54
N LEU A 54 6.65 9.64 4.66
CA LEU A 54 5.30 9.72 4.13
C LEU A 54 5.27 9.68 2.60
N TYR A 55 6.23 10.35 1.95
CA TYR A 55 6.34 10.33 0.49
C TYR A 55 6.71 8.94 -0.02
N SER A 56 7.72 8.30 0.60
CA SER A 56 8.10 6.92 0.30
C SER A 56 6.91 5.95 0.45
N LEU A 57 6.09 6.15 1.48
CA LEU A 57 4.86 5.41 1.67
C LEU A 57 3.85 5.65 0.54
N GLN A 58 3.57 6.91 0.21
CA GLN A 58 2.61 7.27 -0.83
C GLN A 58 3.02 6.65 -2.16
N THR A 59 4.29 6.81 -2.56
CA THR A 59 4.82 6.19 -3.78
C THR A 59 4.67 4.66 -3.76
N HIS A 60 4.97 4.02 -2.63
CA HIS A 60 4.83 2.56 -2.50
C HIS A 60 3.38 2.07 -2.68
N VAL A 61 2.41 2.83 -2.14
CA VAL A 61 0.98 2.53 -2.32
C VAL A 61 0.53 2.80 -3.76
N GLU A 62 0.96 3.91 -4.36
CA GLU A 62 0.64 4.26 -5.75
C GLU A 62 1.18 3.21 -6.73
N ASP A 63 2.43 2.78 -6.56
CA ASP A 63 3.03 1.73 -7.38
C ASP A 63 2.27 0.41 -7.27
N PHE A 64 1.87 0.03 -6.05
CA PHE A 64 1.07 -1.17 -5.83
C PHE A 64 -0.27 -1.11 -6.57
N VAL A 65 -1.02 -0.01 -6.41
CA VAL A 65 -2.32 0.18 -7.07
C VAL A 65 -2.16 0.22 -8.59
N ASN A 66 -1.15 0.92 -9.10
CA ASN A 66 -0.86 0.99 -10.53
C ASN A 66 -0.59 -0.38 -11.14
N VAL A 67 0.19 -1.23 -10.47
CA VAL A 67 0.46 -2.61 -10.94
C VAL A 67 -0.82 -3.43 -10.96
N CYS A 68 -1.64 -3.37 -9.90
CA CYS A 68 -2.93 -4.06 -9.85
C CYS A 68 -3.86 -3.60 -11.00
N CYS A 69 -4.02 -2.29 -11.19
CA CYS A 69 -4.82 -1.72 -12.26
C CYS A 69 -4.31 -2.11 -13.64
N CYS A 70 -2.99 -2.04 -13.87
CA CYS A 70 -2.37 -2.42 -15.13
C CYS A 70 -2.64 -3.91 -15.45
N HIS A 71 -2.56 -4.78 -14.46
CA HIS A 71 -2.83 -6.20 -14.64
C HIS A 71 -4.30 -6.48 -15.01
N VAL A 72 -5.24 -5.84 -14.30
CA VAL A 72 -6.68 -5.94 -14.60
C VAL A 72 -6.97 -5.41 -16.01
N TRP A 73 -6.44 -4.23 -16.35
CA TRP A 73 -6.65 -3.62 -17.67
C TRP A 73 -6.09 -4.51 -18.78
N SER A 74 -4.90 -5.08 -18.58
CA SER A 74 -4.28 -6.00 -19.53
C SER A 74 -5.12 -7.26 -19.75
N SER A 75 -5.74 -7.81 -18.69
CA SER A 75 -6.64 -8.97 -18.80
C SER A 75 -8.00 -8.67 -19.45
N MET A 76 -8.37 -7.39 -19.60
CA MET A 76 -9.60 -6.99 -20.30
C MET A 76 -9.37 -6.72 -21.79
N ILE A 77 -8.14 -6.35 -22.17
CA ILE A 77 -7.77 -6.06 -23.57
C ILE A 77 -7.32 -7.33 -24.31
N LEU A 78 -6.83 -8.34 -23.60
CA LEU A 78 -6.51 -9.68 -24.12
C LEU A 78 -7.73 -10.61 -24.05
#